data_AF-A0A8I3A312-F1
#
_entry.id   AF-A0A8I3A312-F1
#
_cell.length_a   1.000
_cell.length_b   1.000
_cell.length_c   1.000
_cell.angle_alpha   90.00
_cell.angle_beta   90.00
_cell.angle_gamma   90.00
#
_symmetry.space_group_name_H-M   'P 1'
#
loop_
_entity.id
_entity.type
_entity.pdbx_description
1 polymer ?
#
loop_
_entity_poly.entity_id
_entity_poly.type
_entity_poly.pdbx_seq_one_letter_code
_entity_poly.pdbx_strand_id
1 'polypeptide(L)'
;MARSKPNKVSKIDRLEKNLMDLHELVETIKRKERTEEEAKKKKSEGVKPSELIPRPKGRPGRTNGYSIIEKMQLAGEKTKYNLVLDTVRNLVVQHLDITLPLSRQKDRSLIEQVVIKARKDVPFLERYEGGWATRDMMSQYLRNRSGRTRRLPKEPEVRLIFSTVNANTIQFT
;
A
#
# COMPACT_ATOMS: atom_id res chain seq x y z
N MET A 1 11.59 -66.45 -3.98
CA MET A 1 11.64 -65.07 -4.50
C MET A 1 12.28 -64.18 -3.45
N ALA A 2 13.55 -63.80 -3.60
CA ALA A 2 14.26 -62.95 -2.64
C ALA A 2 14.17 -61.47 -3.06
N ARG A 3 13.52 -60.63 -2.25
CA ARG A 3 13.47 -59.17 -2.46
C ARG A 3 14.84 -58.57 -2.12
N SER A 4 15.53 -58.05 -3.14
CA SER A 4 16.79 -57.31 -3.00
C SER A 4 16.58 -56.05 -2.17
N LYS A 5 17.31 -55.92 -1.06
CA LYS A 5 17.25 -54.73 -0.19
C LYS A 5 18.06 -53.60 -0.85
N PRO A 6 17.52 -52.37 -0.96
CA PRO A 6 18.24 -51.28 -1.59
C PRO A 6 19.55 -50.98 -0.83
N ASN A 7 20.65 -50.96 -1.59
CA ASN A 7 22.02 -50.78 -1.12
C ASN A 7 22.17 -49.42 -0.39
N LYS A 8 22.75 -49.41 0.81
CA LYS A 8 22.86 -48.20 1.65
C LYS A 8 23.73 -47.12 0.99
N VAL A 9 24.71 -47.52 0.19
CA VAL A 9 25.61 -46.62 -0.56
C VAL A 9 24.82 -45.70 -1.49
N SER A 10 23.84 -46.23 -2.23
CA SER A 10 23.03 -45.42 -3.15
C SER A 10 22.05 -44.46 -2.45
N LYS A 11 21.74 -44.68 -1.17
CA LYS A 11 20.99 -43.71 -0.36
C LYS A 11 21.88 -42.57 0.10
N ILE A 12 23.14 -42.85 0.43
CA ILE A 12 24.12 -41.86 0.85
C ILE A 12 24.41 -40.91 -0.32
N ASP A 13 24.67 -41.45 -1.51
CA ASP A 13 24.91 -40.64 -2.72
C ASP A 13 23.73 -39.71 -3.06
N ARG A 14 22.50 -40.19 -2.85
CA ARG A 14 21.27 -39.39 -3.03
C ARG A 14 21.15 -38.28 -1.99
N LEU A 15 21.54 -38.55 -0.74
CA LEU A 15 21.51 -37.57 0.33
C LEU A 15 22.57 -36.49 0.11
N GLU A 16 23.76 -36.87 -0.34
CA GLU A 16 24.84 -35.93 -0.69
C GLU A 16 24.42 -35.01 -1.83
N LYS A 17 23.81 -35.56 -2.89
CA LYS A 17 23.27 -34.75 -4.00
C LYS A 17 22.21 -33.75 -3.53
N ASN A 18 21.26 -34.19 -2.71
CA ASN A 18 20.22 -33.31 -2.17
C ASN A 18 20.81 -32.21 -1.25
N LEU A 19 21.87 -32.51 -0.50
CA LEU A 19 22.58 -31.54 0.34
C LEU A 19 23.27 -30.45 -0.50
N MET A 20 23.86 -30.83 -1.63
CA MET A 20 24.48 -29.88 -2.57
C MET A 20 23.44 -28.96 -3.22
N ASP A 21 22.35 -29.54 -3.74
CA ASP A 21 21.26 -28.77 -4.37
C ASP A 21 20.62 -27.80 -3.36
N LEU A 22 20.46 -28.22 -2.10
CA LEU A 22 19.93 -27.36 -1.04
C LEU A 22 20.91 -26.22 -0.68
N HIS A 23 22.21 -26.49 -0.66
CA HIS A 23 23.22 -25.46 -0.40
C HIS A 23 23.22 -24.39 -1.51
N GLU A 24 23.12 -24.80 -2.77
CA GLU A 24 23.02 -23.89 -3.91
C GLU A 24 21.74 -23.04 -3.87
N LEU A 25 20.62 -23.63 -3.45
CA LEU A 25 19.37 -22.89 -3.26
C LEU A 25 19.47 -21.84 -2.15
N VAL A 26 20.12 -22.17 -1.03
CA VAL A 26 20.34 -21.22 0.08
C VAL A 26 21.26 -20.08 -0.34
N GLU A 27 22.31 -20.35 -1.11
CA GLU A 27 23.19 -19.31 -1.65
C GLU A 27 22.45 -18.37 -2.61
N THR A 28 21.65 -18.92 -3.52
CA THR A 28 20.88 -18.11 -4.47
C THR A 28 19.83 -17.24 -3.78
N ILE A 29 19.18 -17.74 -2.73
CA ILE A 29 18.25 -16.94 -1.91
C ILE A 29 18.99 -15.80 -1.20
N LYS A 30 20.12 -16.09 -0.53
CA LYS A 30 20.92 -15.04 0.14
C LYS A 30 21.42 -13.97 -0.82
N ARG A 31 21.80 -14.34 -2.06
CA ARG A 31 22.20 -13.39 -3.09
C ARG A 31 21.03 -12.50 -3.52
N LYS A 32 19.83 -13.08 -3.72
CA LYS A 32 18.61 -12.32 -4.04
C LYS A 32 18.22 -11.35 -2.92
N GLU A 33 18.23 -11.81 -1.68
CA GLU A 33 17.93 -10.97 -0.51
C GLU A 33 18.92 -9.79 -0.38
N ARG A 34 20.22 -10.02 -0.55
CA ARG A 34 21.22 -8.94 -0.57
C ARG A 34 20.98 -7.94 -1.70
N THR A 35 20.68 -8.40 -2.91
CA THR A 35 20.40 -7.48 -4.02
C THR A 35 19.12 -6.67 -3.82
N GLU A 36 18.09 -7.26 -3.20
CA GLU A 36 16.87 -6.54 -2.85
C GLU A 36 17.07 -5.56 -1.69
N GLU A 37 17.88 -5.90 -0.70
CA GLU A 37 18.26 -5.02 0.41
C GLU A 37 19.14 -3.87 -0.07
N GLU A 38 20.13 -4.12 -0.93
CA GLU A 38 20.98 -3.07 -1.52
C GLU A 38 20.20 -2.14 -2.46
N ALA A 39 19.25 -2.67 -3.23
CA ALA A 39 18.35 -1.87 -4.06
C ALA A 39 17.39 -1.02 -3.20
N LYS A 40 16.94 -1.53 -2.05
CA LYS A 40 16.15 -0.76 -1.07
C LYS A 40 17.02 0.31 -0.40
N LYS A 41 18.25 -0.02 0.00
CA LYS A 41 19.18 0.87 0.70
C LYS A 41 19.63 2.05 -0.17
N LYS A 42 19.95 1.80 -1.45
CA LYS A 42 20.27 2.85 -2.43
C LYS A 42 19.08 3.76 -2.77
N LYS A 43 17.83 3.29 -2.62
CA LYS A 43 16.63 4.15 -2.76
C LYS A 43 16.35 5.00 -1.52
N SER A 44 16.73 4.54 -0.32
CA SER A 44 16.51 5.26 0.93
C SER A 44 17.63 6.23 1.36
N GLU A 45 18.83 6.15 0.78
CA GLU A 45 19.98 7.00 1.16
C GLU A 45 19.97 8.43 0.57
N GLY A 46 18.92 8.82 -0.17
CA GLY A 46 18.93 10.07 -0.94
C GLY A 46 18.24 11.30 -0.36
N VAL A 47 17.38 11.19 0.66
CA VAL A 47 16.57 12.35 1.12
C VAL A 47 16.93 12.70 2.55
N LYS A 48 17.86 13.66 2.70
CA LYS A 48 18.10 14.31 3.99
C LYS A 48 16.78 14.94 4.47
N PRO A 49 16.43 14.89 5.76
CA PRO A 49 15.20 15.49 6.30
C PRO A 49 15.01 16.97 5.94
N SER A 50 16.10 17.69 5.63
CA SER A 50 16.10 19.09 5.21
C SER A 50 15.44 19.36 3.85
N GLU A 51 15.17 18.34 3.03
CA GLU A 51 14.55 18.49 1.69
C GLU A 51 13.06 18.13 1.66
N LEU A 52 12.49 17.66 2.77
CA LEU A 52 11.08 17.28 2.82
C LEU A 52 10.20 18.52 2.78
N ILE A 53 9.14 18.46 1.97
CA ILE A 53 8.12 19.51 1.90
C ILE A 53 7.31 19.46 3.20
N PRO A 54 7.37 20.50 4.04
CA PRO A 54 6.70 20.50 5.33
C PRO A 54 5.19 20.61 5.16
N ARG A 55 4.47 20.18 6.19
CA ARG A 55 3.00 20.29 6.18
C ARG A 55 2.57 21.76 6.18
N PRO A 56 1.71 22.20 5.25
CA PRO A 56 1.20 23.57 5.23
C PRO A 56 0.35 23.88 6.48
N LYS A 57 0.38 25.14 6.93
CA LYS A 57 -0.51 25.62 7.99
C LYS A 57 -1.97 25.59 7.50
N GLY A 58 -2.89 25.17 8.38
CA GLY A 58 -4.33 25.13 8.10
C GLY A 58 -4.86 23.72 7.83
N ARG A 59 -6.08 23.63 7.28
CA ARG A 59 -6.73 22.35 6.91
C ARG A 59 -7.14 22.36 5.44
N PRO A 60 -7.00 21.24 4.72
CA PRO A 60 -7.34 21.19 3.30
C PRO A 60 -8.85 21.38 3.05
N GLY A 61 -9.16 22.24 2.08
CA GLY A 61 -10.54 22.49 1.61
C GLY A 61 -11.44 23.25 2.59
N ARG A 62 -10.89 24.15 3.41
CA ARG A 62 -11.64 25.15 4.19
C ARG A 62 -11.35 26.56 3.67
N THR A 63 -12.20 27.53 3.99
CA THR A 63 -12.04 28.95 3.62
C THR A 63 -10.68 29.52 4.04
N ASN A 64 -10.24 29.22 5.27
CA ASN A 64 -8.89 29.57 5.77
C ASN A 64 -7.91 28.40 5.64
N GLY A 65 -8.14 27.55 4.64
CA GLY A 65 -7.40 26.32 4.39
C GLY A 65 -6.42 26.44 3.23
N TYR A 66 -5.99 25.29 2.73
CA TYR A 66 -5.19 25.22 1.51
C TYR A 66 -5.74 24.18 0.53
N SER A 67 -5.34 24.33 -0.71
CA SER A 67 -5.54 23.33 -1.77
C SER A 67 -4.41 22.30 -1.72
N ILE A 68 -4.77 21.01 -1.62
CA ILE A 68 -3.77 19.92 -1.54
C ILE A 68 -2.90 19.90 -2.80
N ILE A 69 -3.53 19.99 -3.99
CA ILE A 69 -2.83 19.93 -5.28
C ILE A 69 -1.82 21.06 -5.46
N GLU A 70 -2.16 22.28 -5.00
CA GLU A 70 -1.25 23.42 -5.04
C GLU A 70 -0.05 23.22 -4.11
N LYS A 71 -0.29 22.77 -2.87
CA LYS A 71 0.78 22.53 -1.90
C LYS A 71 1.64 21.32 -2.22
N MET A 72 1.11 20.39 -3.02
CA MET A 72 1.86 19.31 -3.62
C MET A 72 2.65 19.74 -4.86
N GLN A 73 2.50 20.99 -5.31
CA GLN A 73 3.11 21.53 -6.54
C GLN A 73 2.69 20.77 -7.81
N LEU A 74 1.45 20.27 -7.84
CA LEU A 74 0.90 19.48 -8.94
C LEU A 74 -0.25 20.18 -9.68
N ALA A 75 -0.46 21.48 -9.46
CA ALA A 75 -1.56 22.21 -10.09
C ALA A 75 -1.51 22.15 -11.63
N GLY A 76 -0.31 22.16 -12.23
CA GLY A 76 -0.10 21.96 -13.67
C GLY A 76 -0.07 20.49 -14.12
N GLU A 77 0.02 19.53 -13.20
CA GLU A 77 0.12 18.09 -13.47
C GLU A 77 -1.09 17.33 -12.92
N LYS A 78 -2.30 17.77 -13.29
CA LYS A 78 -3.56 17.23 -12.74
C LYS A 78 -3.72 15.72 -12.93
N THR A 79 -3.25 15.16 -14.05
CA THR A 79 -3.27 13.72 -14.31
C THR A 79 -2.47 12.94 -13.27
N LYS A 80 -1.28 13.43 -12.94
CA LYS A 80 -0.42 12.83 -11.90
C LYS A 80 -1.05 12.97 -10.53
N TYR A 81 -1.61 14.13 -10.20
CA TYR A 81 -2.35 14.32 -8.95
C TYR A 81 -3.51 13.32 -8.83
N ASN A 82 -4.29 13.12 -9.90
CA ASN A 82 -5.41 12.18 -9.90
C ASN A 82 -4.94 10.73 -9.72
N LEU A 83 -3.86 10.32 -10.39
CA LEU A 83 -3.26 8.99 -10.22
C LEU A 83 -2.86 8.74 -8.75
N VAL A 84 -2.19 9.70 -8.13
CA VAL A 84 -1.81 9.62 -6.71
C VAL A 84 -3.05 9.56 -5.82
N LEU A 85 -4.04 10.42 -6.09
CA LEU A 85 -5.27 10.49 -5.33
C LEU A 85 -6.06 9.17 -5.40
N ASP A 86 -6.17 8.57 -6.58
CA ASP A 86 -6.89 7.31 -6.78
C ASP A 86 -6.16 6.14 -6.13
N THR A 87 -4.83 6.13 -6.18
CA THR A 87 -4.01 5.14 -5.44
C THR A 87 -4.29 5.23 -3.94
N VAL A 88 -4.26 6.43 -3.36
CA VAL A 88 -4.55 6.64 -1.93
C VAL A 88 -5.99 6.24 -1.60
N ARG A 89 -6.96 6.58 -2.44
CA ARG A 89 -8.37 6.19 -2.24
C ARG A 89 -8.55 4.68 -2.22
N ASN A 90 -7.93 3.97 -3.15
CA ASN A 90 -8.01 2.50 -3.20
C ASN A 90 -7.47 1.88 -1.91
N LEU A 91 -6.32 2.35 -1.43
CA LEU A 91 -5.75 1.90 -0.16
C LEU A 91 -6.67 2.22 1.04
N VAL A 92 -7.30 3.40 1.06
CA VAL A 92 -8.28 3.74 2.11
C VAL A 92 -9.46 2.79 2.11
N VAL A 93 -10.01 2.44 0.94
CA VAL A 93 -11.14 1.50 0.84
C VAL A 93 -10.75 0.10 1.31
N GLN A 94 -9.51 -0.32 1.04
CA GLN A 94 -9.00 -1.64 1.44
C GLN A 94 -8.71 -1.74 2.95
N HIS A 95 -8.34 -0.63 3.60
CA HIS A 95 -7.76 -0.68 4.94
C HIS A 95 -8.55 0.07 6.02
N LEU A 96 -9.40 1.04 5.68
CA LEU A 96 -10.06 1.90 6.66
C LEU A 96 -11.58 1.81 6.56
N ASP A 97 -12.26 2.13 7.66
CA ASP A 97 -13.71 2.23 7.68
C ASP A 97 -14.17 3.52 6.98
N ILE A 98 -14.67 3.37 5.76
CA ILE A 98 -15.15 4.48 4.91
C ILE A 98 -16.39 5.19 5.45
N THR A 99 -17.08 4.62 6.44
CA THR A 99 -18.27 5.23 7.07
C THR A 99 -17.88 6.25 8.14
N LEU A 100 -16.61 6.25 8.56
CA LEU A 100 -16.08 7.10 9.62
C LEU A 100 -15.08 8.13 9.09
N PRO A 101 -15.07 9.36 9.64
CA PRO A 101 -14.00 10.31 9.37
C PRO A 101 -12.66 9.81 9.94
N LEU A 102 -11.54 10.28 9.39
CA LEU A 102 -10.19 9.85 9.79
C LEU A 102 -9.90 9.99 11.30
N SER A 103 -10.48 10.99 11.96
CA SER A 103 -10.31 11.20 13.41
C SER A 103 -10.98 10.11 14.26
N ARG A 104 -12.00 9.43 13.73
CA ARG A 104 -12.79 8.39 14.42
C ARG A 104 -12.38 6.97 14.07
N GLN A 105 -11.34 6.78 13.25
CA GLN A 105 -10.72 5.48 13.04
C GLN A 105 -10.13 5.00 14.38
N LYS A 106 -10.54 3.81 14.82
CA LYS A 106 -10.08 3.22 16.09
C LYS A 106 -8.61 2.79 16.01
N ASP A 107 -8.26 2.14 14.91
CA ASP A 107 -6.92 1.62 14.70
C ASP A 107 -6.04 2.64 13.96
N ARG A 108 -5.06 3.18 14.68
CA ARG A 108 -4.07 4.11 14.11
C ARG A 108 -3.01 3.39 13.27
N SER A 109 -2.77 2.10 13.53
CA SER A 109 -1.79 1.32 12.78
C SER A 109 -2.20 1.15 11.32
N LEU A 110 -3.50 1.01 11.05
CA LEU A 110 -4.04 0.94 9.68
C LEU A 110 -3.83 2.25 8.90
N ILE A 111 -3.89 3.39 9.58
CA ILE A 111 -3.60 4.69 8.95
C ILE A 111 -2.13 4.75 8.54
N GLU A 112 -1.22 4.35 9.42
CA GLU A 112 0.22 4.30 9.10
C GLU A 112 0.51 3.26 8.01
N GLN A 113 -0.20 2.13 8.01
CA GLN A 113 -0.08 1.13 6.95
C GLN A 113 -0.46 1.70 5.58
N VAL A 114 -1.54 2.50 5.49
CA VAL A 114 -1.92 3.18 4.25
C VAL A 114 -0.83 4.17 3.82
N VAL A 115 -0.23 4.91 4.75
CA VAL A 115 0.87 5.85 4.44
C VAL A 115 2.09 5.12 3.90
N ILE A 116 2.51 4.03 4.53
CA ILE A 116 3.65 3.21 4.11
C ILE A 116 3.40 2.60 2.73
N LYS A 117 2.21 2.01 2.51
CA LYS A 117 1.84 1.43 1.21
C LYS A 117 1.76 2.48 0.11
N ALA A 118 1.17 3.64 0.39
CA ALA A 118 1.08 4.71 -0.60
C ALA A 118 2.46 5.21 -1.03
N ARG A 119 3.43 5.30 -0.12
CA ARG A 119 4.83 5.63 -0.46
C ARG A 119 5.50 4.55 -1.30
N LYS A 120 5.23 3.28 -0.98
CA LYS A 120 5.73 2.15 -1.76
C LYS A 120 5.19 2.15 -3.20
N ASP A 121 3.89 2.39 -3.36
CA ASP A 121 3.21 2.36 -4.66
C ASP A 121 3.48 3.64 -5.47
N VAL A 122 3.62 4.77 -4.78
CA VAL A 122 3.93 6.07 -5.38
C VAL A 122 5.11 6.72 -4.63
N PRO A 123 6.37 6.44 -5.04
CA PRO A 123 7.56 6.99 -4.39
C PRO A 123 7.61 8.52 -4.33
N PHE A 124 6.90 9.20 -5.24
CA PHE A 124 6.71 10.65 -5.20
C PHE A 124 6.17 11.16 -3.85
N LEU A 125 5.44 10.33 -3.09
CA LEU A 125 4.91 10.69 -1.77
C LEU A 125 5.96 10.75 -0.66
N GLU A 126 7.17 10.25 -0.87
CA GLU A 126 8.26 10.28 0.12
C GLU A 126 8.74 11.70 0.40
N ARG A 127 8.62 12.61 -0.57
CA ARG A 127 9.04 14.01 -0.46
C ARG A 127 8.22 14.84 0.52
N TYR A 128 7.11 14.32 1.04
CA TYR A 128 6.21 15.04 1.95
C TYR A 128 6.47 14.63 3.39
N GLU A 129 6.86 15.62 4.19
CA GLU A 129 7.22 15.43 5.59
C GLU A 129 6.12 14.70 6.36
N GLY A 130 6.51 13.64 7.07
CA GLY A 130 5.58 12.86 7.87
C GLY A 130 4.38 12.34 7.09
N GLY A 131 4.42 12.26 5.74
CA GLY A 131 3.32 11.76 4.91
C GLY A 131 2.04 12.60 4.99
N TRP A 132 2.17 13.92 5.16
CA TRP A 132 1.01 14.81 5.30
C TRP A 132 0.09 14.78 4.08
N ALA A 133 0.64 14.69 2.87
CA ALA A 133 -0.14 14.67 1.63
C ALA A 133 -1.12 13.50 1.58
N THR A 134 -0.63 12.29 1.88
CA THR A 134 -1.46 11.09 1.99
C THR A 134 -2.53 11.26 3.05
N ARG A 135 -2.17 11.73 4.25
CA ARG A 135 -3.14 11.93 5.35
C ARG A 135 -4.24 12.92 5.01
N ASP A 136 -3.91 14.00 4.33
CA ASP A 136 -4.88 15.00 3.91
C ASP A 136 -5.82 14.46 2.83
N MET A 137 -5.30 13.71 1.85
CA MET A 137 -6.12 13.01 0.85
C MET A 137 -7.07 12.00 1.50
N MET A 138 -6.57 11.17 2.44
CA MET A 138 -7.39 10.24 3.21
C MET A 138 -8.50 10.98 3.97
N SER A 139 -8.14 12.05 4.68
CA SER A 139 -9.06 12.87 5.48
C SER A 139 -10.14 13.49 4.62
N GLN A 140 -9.79 14.05 3.46
CA GLN A 140 -10.73 14.65 2.52
C GLN A 140 -11.70 13.59 1.97
N TYR A 141 -11.18 12.43 1.55
CA TYR A 141 -11.99 11.35 1.01
C TYR A 141 -12.99 10.79 2.05
N LEU A 142 -12.51 10.43 3.24
CA LEU A 142 -13.35 9.89 4.32
C LEU A 142 -14.38 10.90 4.82
N ARG A 143 -14.03 12.19 4.90
CA ARG A 143 -14.98 13.25 5.27
C ARG A 143 -16.14 13.33 4.27
N ASN A 144 -15.83 13.31 2.97
CA ASN A 144 -16.86 13.37 1.92
C ASN A 144 -17.73 12.11 1.93
N ARG A 145 -17.13 10.93 2.14
CA ARG A 145 -17.85 9.65 2.13
C ARG A 145 -18.74 9.47 3.36
N SER A 146 -18.19 9.65 4.56
CA SER A 146 -18.93 9.60 5.82
C SER A 146 -20.07 10.63 5.89
N GLY A 147 -19.84 11.84 5.37
CA GLY A 147 -20.87 12.87 5.25
C GLY A 147 -22.04 12.45 4.35
N ARG A 148 -21.75 11.76 3.24
CA ARG A 148 -22.77 11.19 2.35
C ARG A 148 -23.54 10.07 3.04
N THR A 149 -22.86 9.14 3.69
CA THR A 149 -23.50 8.04 4.43
C THR A 149 -24.45 8.55 5.52
N ARG A 150 -24.10 9.63 6.22
CA ARG A 150 -24.98 10.24 7.24
C ARG A 150 -26.24 10.89 6.65
N ARG A 151 -26.19 11.33 5.39
CA ARG A 151 -27.31 12.00 4.70
C ARG A 151 -28.24 11.02 4.00
N LEU A 152 -27.83 9.76 3.82
CA LEU A 152 -28.70 8.72 3.30
C LEU A 152 -29.68 8.27 4.39
N PRO A 153 -30.96 8.04 4.07
CA PRO A 153 -31.93 7.51 5.01
C PRO A 153 -31.45 6.16 5.55
N LYS A 154 -31.54 5.97 6.87
CA LYS A 154 -31.23 4.71 7.54
C LYS A 154 -32.38 3.74 7.30
N GLU A 155 -32.50 3.19 6.10
CA GLU A 155 -33.41 2.05 5.90
C GLU A 155 -32.77 0.76 6.45
N PRO A 156 -33.56 -0.12 7.09
CA PRO A 156 -33.06 -1.41 7.53
C PRO A 156 -32.83 -2.28 6.29
N GLU A 157 -31.67 -2.94 6.23
CA GLU A 157 -31.29 -3.92 5.21
C GLU A 157 -30.89 -3.42 3.80
N VAL A 158 -29.78 -2.69 3.69
CA VAL A 158 -28.98 -2.73 2.45
C VAL A 158 -27.49 -2.79 2.72
N ARG A 159 -27.04 -3.87 3.40
CA ARG A 159 -25.60 -4.18 3.54
C ARG A 159 -25.01 -4.94 2.35
N LEU A 160 -25.78 -5.16 1.27
CA LEU A 160 -25.38 -6.03 0.16
C LEU A 160 -24.96 -5.31 -1.15
N ILE A 161 -24.97 -3.98 -1.23
CA ILE A 161 -24.69 -3.29 -2.52
C ILE A 161 -23.25 -2.81 -2.72
N PHE A 162 -22.36 -2.92 -1.75
CA PHE A 162 -20.94 -2.55 -1.93
C PHE A 162 -19.98 -3.75 -2.07
N SER A 163 -20.49 -4.98 -2.11
CA SER A 163 -19.69 -6.20 -2.36
C SER A 163 -19.80 -6.74 -3.80
N THR A 164 -20.72 -6.24 -4.63
CA THR A 164 -21.05 -6.88 -5.92
C THR A 164 -20.38 -6.24 -7.14
N VAL A 165 -19.68 -5.11 -7.00
CA VAL A 165 -19.05 -4.44 -8.17
C VAL A 165 -17.67 -5.03 -8.52
N ASN A 166 -17.27 -6.15 -7.94
CA ASN A 166 -16.00 -6.82 -8.29
C ASN A 166 -16.15 -8.28 -8.75
N ALA A 167 -17.31 -8.63 -9.31
CA ALA A 167 -17.53 -9.91 -9.99
C ALA A 167 -18.50 -9.72 -11.16
N ASN A 168 -18.02 -9.07 -12.23
CA ASN A 168 -18.45 -9.29 -13.61
C ASN A 168 -17.65 -8.37 -14.55
N THR A 169 -16.40 -8.76 -14.77
CA THR A 169 -15.79 -8.60 -16.09
C THR A 169 -15.97 -9.94 -16.80
N ILE A 170 -16.22 -9.86 -18.11
CA ILE A 170 -16.44 -10.95 -19.07
C ILE A 170 -17.88 -11.47 -19.09
N GLN A 171 -18.66 -11.06 -20.11
CA GLN A 171 -19.24 -11.94 -21.13
C GLN A 171 -20.14 -11.14 -22.11
N PHE A 172 -19.86 -11.29 -23.42
CA PHE A 172 -20.69 -11.06 -24.62
C PHE A 172 -21.17 -9.62 -24.96
N THR A 173 -21.13 -9.11 -26.20
CA THR A 173 -20.83 -9.63 -27.56
C THR A 173 -20.13 -8.53 -28.36
#